data_AF-A0A7S0VCY6-F1
#
_entry.id   AF-A0A7S0VCY6-F1
#
_cell.length_a   1.000
_cell.length_b   1.000
_cell.length_c   1.000
_cell.angle_alpha   90.00
_cell.angle_beta   90.00
_cell.angle_gamma   90.00
#
_symmetry.space_group_name_H-M   'P 1'
#
loop_
_entity.id
_entity.type
_entity.pdbx_description
1 polymer ?
#
loop_
_entity_poly.entity_id
_entity_poly.type
_entity_poly.pdbx_seq_one_letter_code
_entity_poly.pdbx_strand_id
1 'polypeptide(L)'
;MGLSPQDAAAVRAHKFPLRRVAYNRRDAILYNLGIGASEPQYAYEDHPDFAPFPTLPLVLALKGTSSDVVPFSTDLLAFPPALADVPPNAILQGELSMEFFDPLPPSSEGMVYSS
;
A
#
# COMPACT_ATOMS: atom_id res chain seq x y z
N MET A 1 -27.54 11.54 -1.03
CA MET A 1 -27.29 11.27 -2.46
C MET A 1 -26.88 9.82 -2.55
N GLY A 2 -27.77 8.93 -2.97
CA GLY A 2 -27.46 7.50 -3.11
C GLY A 2 -26.92 7.23 -4.51
N LEU A 3 -25.95 6.33 -4.64
CA LEU A 3 -25.51 5.85 -5.95
C LEU A 3 -26.69 5.26 -6.70
N SER A 4 -26.81 5.56 -8.00
CA SER A 4 -27.84 4.92 -8.82
C SER A 4 -27.54 3.41 -8.94
N PRO A 5 -28.56 2.57 -9.22
CA PRO A 5 -28.32 1.15 -9.49
C PRO A 5 -27.30 0.91 -10.62
N GLN A 6 -27.23 1.82 -11.60
CA GLN A 6 -26.31 1.76 -12.74
C GLN A 6 -24.88 2.06 -12.30
N ASP A 7 -24.69 3.11 -11.48
CA ASP A 7 -23.36 3.46 -10.93
C ASP A 7 -22.85 2.34 -10.02
N ALA A 8 -23.72 1.76 -9.19
CA ALA A 8 -23.36 0.63 -8.34
C ALA A 8 -22.93 -0.60 -9.16
N ALA A 9 -23.57 -0.86 -10.30
CA ALA A 9 -23.16 -1.93 -11.21
C ALA A 9 -21.83 -1.62 -11.89
N ALA A 10 -21.60 -0.38 -12.33
CA ALA A 10 -20.35 0.06 -12.95
C ALA A 10 -19.16 -0.03 -11.97
N VAL A 11 -19.35 0.40 -10.71
CA VAL A 11 -18.33 0.28 -9.65
C VAL A 11 -17.93 -1.19 -9.43
N ARG A 12 -18.90 -2.10 -9.32
CA ARG A 12 -18.62 -3.54 -9.12
C ARG A 12 -17.90 -4.18 -10.31
N ALA A 13 -18.16 -3.71 -11.52
CA ALA A 13 -17.53 -4.21 -12.73
C ALA A 13 -16.12 -3.62 -12.97
N HIS A 14 -15.77 -2.55 -12.28
CA HIS A 14 -14.49 -1.86 -12.48
C HIS A 14 -13.30 -2.75 -12.09
N LYS A 15 -12.25 -2.73 -12.92
CA LYS A 15 -10.99 -3.44 -12.67
C LYS A 15 -9.89 -2.40 -12.49
N PHE A 16 -9.24 -2.42 -11.35
CA PHE A 16 -8.08 -1.57 -11.10
C PHE A 16 -6.88 -2.08 -11.92
N PRO A 17 -6.05 -1.17 -12.45
CA PRO A 17 -4.82 -1.57 -13.13
C PRO A 17 -3.83 -2.14 -12.12
N LEU A 18 -3.10 -3.19 -12.52
CA LEU A 18 -1.99 -3.71 -11.72
C LEU A 18 -0.91 -2.63 -11.57
N ARG A 19 -0.46 -2.40 -10.32
CA ARG A 19 0.64 -1.47 -10.02
C ARG A 19 1.87 -2.23 -9.56
N ARG A 20 3.02 -1.88 -10.13
CA ARG A 20 4.31 -2.41 -9.67
C ARG A 20 4.68 -1.73 -8.35
N VAL A 21 5.05 -2.53 -7.37
CA VAL A 21 5.57 -2.05 -6.09
C VAL A 21 6.90 -2.69 -5.76
N ALA A 22 7.76 -1.95 -5.07
CA ALA A 22 9.07 -2.44 -4.63
C ALA A 22 9.54 -1.76 -3.35
N TYR A 23 10.30 -2.49 -2.54
CA TYR A 23 10.98 -2.01 -1.35
C TYR A 23 12.36 -2.67 -1.17
N ASN A 24 13.29 -1.95 -0.57
CA ASN A 24 14.57 -2.49 -0.13
C ASN A 24 14.64 -2.56 1.42
N ARG A 25 15.77 -3.02 1.96
CA ARG A 25 15.97 -3.11 3.43
C ARG A 25 15.85 -1.75 4.11
N ARG A 26 16.31 -0.67 3.48
CA ARG A 26 16.19 0.70 4.01
C ARG A 26 14.72 1.12 4.11
N ASP A 27 13.92 0.84 3.08
CA ASP A 27 12.48 1.11 3.10
C ASP A 27 11.79 0.33 4.24
N ALA A 28 12.17 -0.93 4.45
CA ALA A 28 11.67 -1.76 5.55
C ALA A 28 12.04 -1.17 6.92
N ILE A 29 13.30 -0.80 7.13
CA ILE A 29 13.76 -0.15 8.38
C ILE A 29 13.02 1.17 8.61
N LEU A 30 12.89 2.01 7.58
CA LEU A 30 12.16 3.28 7.70
C LEU A 30 10.69 3.07 8.08
N TYR A 31 10.02 2.08 7.47
CA TYR A 31 8.65 1.73 7.83
C TYR A 31 8.55 1.23 9.27
N ASN A 32 9.40 0.28 9.64
CA ASN A 32 9.45 -0.31 10.97
C ASN A 32 9.63 0.77 12.06
N LEU A 33 10.62 1.65 11.88
CA LEU A 33 10.86 2.77 12.81
C LEU A 33 9.69 3.75 12.80
N GLY A 34 9.08 4.02 11.64
CA GLY A 34 7.93 4.91 11.49
C GLY A 34 6.68 4.47 12.26
N ILE A 35 6.50 3.15 12.46
CA ILE A 35 5.42 2.59 13.30
C ILE A 35 5.85 2.34 14.76
N GLY A 36 7.10 2.65 15.11
CA GLY A 36 7.66 2.50 16.46
C GLY A 36 8.34 1.17 16.76
N ALA A 37 8.48 0.26 15.78
CA ALA A 37 9.22 -0.99 15.91
C ALA A 37 10.74 -0.72 15.85
N SER A 38 11.35 -0.60 17.03
CA SER A 38 12.74 -0.16 17.21
C SER A 38 13.67 -1.24 17.78
N GLU A 39 13.14 -2.45 17.97
CA GLU A 39 13.90 -3.63 18.35
C GLU A 39 14.92 -3.98 17.26
N PRO A 40 16.08 -4.58 17.61
CA PRO A 40 17.15 -4.87 16.65
C PRO A 40 16.70 -5.67 15.41
N GLN A 41 15.79 -6.64 15.57
CA GLN A 41 15.23 -7.42 14.45
C GLN A 41 14.48 -6.57 13.40
N TYR A 42 14.09 -5.35 13.74
CA TYR A 42 13.37 -4.43 12.86
C TYR A 42 14.18 -3.21 12.44
N ALA A 43 15.24 -2.87 13.19
CA ALA A 43 16.05 -1.68 13.00
C ALA A 43 17.47 -1.94 12.48
N TYR A 44 17.94 -3.19 12.51
CA TYR A 44 19.30 -3.57 12.10
C TYR A 44 19.27 -4.69 11.05
N GLU A 45 19.75 -4.37 9.85
CA GLU A 45 19.68 -5.24 8.67
C GLU A 45 20.52 -6.52 8.75
N ASP A 46 21.59 -6.53 9.56
CA ASP A 46 22.44 -7.71 9.76
C ASP A 46 22.00 -8.55 10.98
N HIS A 47 20.88 -8.20 11.62
CA HIS A 47 20.30 -9.05 12.65
C HIS A 47 19.89 -10.41 12.03
N PRO A 48 20.17 -11.55 12.68
CA PRO A 48 19.86 -12.88 12.11
C PRO A 48 18.38 -13.05 11.78
N ASP A 49 17.50 -12.41 12.55
CA ASP A 49 16.06 -12.41 12.36
C ASP A 49 15.53 -11.10 11.74
N PHE A 50 16.35 -10.38 10.98
CA PHE A 50 15.90 -9.14 10.33
C PHE A 50 14.65 -9.37 9.47
N ALA A 51 13.59 -8.63 9.73
CA ALA A 51 12.33 -8.74 9.00
C ALA A 51 11.66 -7.37 8.77
N PRO A 52 11.00 -7.16 7.62
CA PRO A 52 10.01 -6.10 7.51
C PRO A 52 8.83 -6.39 8.43
N PHE A 53 8.24 -5.35 9.02
CA PHE A 53 7.04 -5.53 9.80
C PHE A 53 5.87 -5.97 8.90
N PRO A 54 5.00 -6.90 9.33
CA PRO A 54 3.99 -7.51 8.45
C PRO A 54 3.09 -6.52 7.70
N THR A 55 2.79 -5.36 8.29
CA THR A 55 1.88 -4.36 7.70
C THR A 55 2.52 -3.44 6.65
N LEU A 56 3.81 -3.60 6.33
CA LEU A 56 4.50 -2.85 5.28
C LEU A 56 3.76 -2.83 3.91
N PRO A 57 3.08 -3.90 3.45
CA PRO A 57 2.37 -3.90 2.17
C PRO A 57 1.28 -2.84 2.07
N LEU A 58 0.73 -2.35 3.19
CA LEU A 58 -0.26 -1.25 3.19
C LEU A 58 0.26 0.01 2.51
N VAL A 59 1.55 0.32 2.68
CA VAL A 59 2.14 1.55 2.13
C VAL A 59 2.75 1.34 0.74
N LEU A 60 2.91 0.08 0.29
CA LEU A 60 3.50 -0.21 -1.01
C LEU A 60 2.67 0.33 -2.17
N ALA A 61 1.33 0.30 -2.07
CA ALA A 61 0.44 0.88 -3.08
C ALA A 61 0.57 2.41 -3.21
N LEU A 62 1.03 3.08 -2.14
CA LEU A 62 1.32 4.53 -2.14
C LEU A 62 2.75 4.81 -2.62
N LYS A 63 3.72 3.99 -2.20
CA LYS A 63 5.14 4.10 -2.58
C LYS A 63 5.39 3.80 -4.05
N GLY A 64 4.70 2.80 -4.59
CA GLY A 64 5.02 2.20 -5.88
C GLY A 64 6.46 1.67 -5.89
N THR A 65 7.24 2.12 -6.87
CA THR A 65 8.68 1.83 -6.99
C THR A 65 9.55 3.04 -6.69
N SER A 66 9.00 4.12 -6.12
CA SER A 66 9.76 5.32 -5.79
C SER A 66 10.74 5.05 -4.63
N SER A 67 11.89 5.70 -4.69
CA SER A 67 12.85 5.81 -3.58
C SER A 67 12.95 7.25 -3.05
N ASP A 68 12.09 8.15 -3.54
CA ASP A 68 12.00 9.55 -3.17
C ASP A 68 10.58 9.87 -2.64
N VAL A 69 10.39 11.08 -2.13
CA VAL A 69 9.10 11.61 -1.67
C VAL A 69 8.04 11.40 -2.76
N VAL A 70 6.94 10.74 -2.39
CA VAL A 70 5.77 10.59 -3.27
C VAL A 70 4.79 11.71 -2.95
N PRO A 71 4.53 12.65 -3.88
CA PRO A 71 3.48 13.64 -3.70
C PRO A 71 2.13 12.97 -3.58
N PHE A 72 1.32 13.40 -2.62
CA PHE A 72 -0.03 12.89 -2.48
C PHE A 72 -0.88 13.36 -3.67
N SER A 73 -1.48 12.44 -4.41
CA SER A 73 -2.43 12.73 -5.49
C SER A 73 -3.67 11.86 -5.38
N THR A 74 -4.80 12.38 -5.85
CA THR A 74 -6.07 11.62 -5.93
C THR A 74 -5.98 10.42 -6.87
N ASP A 75 -5.04 10.43 -7.82
CA ASP A 75 -4.79 9.31 -8.73
C ASP A 75 -4.24 8.09 -7.99
N LEU A 76 -3.58 8.28 -6.84
CA LEU A 76 -3.17 7.18 -5.97
C LEU A 76 -4.38 6.43 -5.40
N LEU A 77 -5.51 7.11 -5.19
CA LEU A 77 -6.76 6.55 -4.67
C LEU A 77 -7.56 5.77 -5.73
N ALA A 78 -7.22 5.94 -7.02
CA ALA A 78 -7.72 5.14 -8.14
C ALA A 78 -9.26 5.01 -8.21
N PHE A 79 -10.04 6.06 -7.97
CA PHE A 79 -11.50 5.91 -7.94
C PHE A 79 -12.10 5.39 -9.26
N PRO A 80 -13.07 4.46 -9.21
CA PRO A 80 -13.87 4.10 -10.37
C PRO A 80 -14.51 5.35 -11.00
N PRO A 81 -14.58 5.48 -12.34
CA PRO A 81 -15.16 6.66 -12.99
C PRO A 81 -16.59 6.99 -12.55
N ALA A 82 -17.38 5.98 -12.18
CA ALA A 82 -18.74 6.14 -11.65
C ALA A 82 -18.80 6.86 -10.29
N LEU A 83 -17.65 7.10 -9.63
CA LEU A 83 -17.51 7.85 -8.38
C LEU A 83 -16.78 9.19 -8.56
N ALA A 84 -16.61 9.68 -9.80
CA ALA A 84 -15.85 10.90 -10.08
C ALA A 84 -16.38 12.16 -9.37
N ASP A 85 -17.68 12.21 -9.08
CA ASP A 85 -18.33 13.33 -8.39
C ASP A 85 -18.19 13.27 -6.85
N VAL A 86 -17.62 12.19 -6.30
CA VAL A 86 -17.37 12.09 -4.86
C VAL A 86 -16.15 12.96 -4.51
N PRO A 87 -16.32 14.02 -3.69
CA PRO A 87 -15.21 14.89 -3.35
C PRO A 87 -14.19 14.12 -2.48
N PRO A 88 -12.90 14.08 -2.86
CA PRO A 88 -11.91 13.25 -2.16
C PRO A 88 -11.74 13.58 -0.67
N ASN A 89 -11.99 14.83 -0.28
CA ASN A 89 -11.90 15.27 1.12
C ASN A 89 -13.12 14.88 1.98
N ALA A 90 -14.16 14.28 1.38
CA ALA A 90 -15.29 13.71 2.11
C ALA A 90 -15.12 12.21 2.37
N ILE A 91 -13.96 11.65 2.04
CA ILE A 91 -13.67 10.21 2.15
C ILE A 91 -12.74 9.99 3.33
N LEU A 92 -13.06 8.99 4.15
CA LEU A 92 -12.23 8.50 5.23
C LEU A 92 -11.99 7.00 5.02
N GLN A 93 -10.77 6.55 5.34
CA GLN A 93 -10.50 5.13 5.46
C GLN A 93 -11.17 4.60 6.75
N GLY A 94 -12.38 4.06 6.61
CA GLY A 94 -13.18 3.56 7.73
C GLY A 94 -12.77 2.17 8.22
N GLU A 95 -12.27 1.32 7.31
CA GLU A 95 -11.91 -0.06 7.60
C GLU A 95 -10.57 -0.43 6.93
N LEU A 96 -9.91 -1.43 7.49
CA LEU A 96 -8.68 -2.02 6.96
C LEU A 96 -8.69 -3.52 7.28
N SER A 97 -8.50 -4.34 6.26
CA SER A 97 -8.28 -5.78 6.42
C SER A 97 -7.03 -6.19 5.66
N MET A 98 -6.33 -7.19 6.18
CA MET A 98 -5.11 -7.73 5.59
C MET A 98 -5.06 -9.23 5.87
N GLU A 99 -4.73 -10.00 4.84
CA GLU A 99 -4.51 -11.43 4.91
C GLU A 99 -3.07 -11.71 4.45
N PHE A 100 -2.35 -12.53 5.22
CA PHE A 100 -0.95 -12.85 4.98
C PHE A 100 -0.85 -14.27 4.44
N PHE A 101 -0.38 -14.39 3.19
CA PHE A 101 -0.15 -15.70 2.57
C PHE A 101 1.25 -16.23 2.90
N ASP A 102 2.25 -15.35 2.91
CA ASP A 102 3.64 -15.68 3.19
C ASP A 102 4.32 -14.53 3.97
N PRO A 103 5.38 -14.82 4.75
CA PRO A 103 6.22 -13.78 5.33
C PRO A 103 6.87 -12.89 4.26
N LEU A 104 7.07 -11.61 4.58
CA LEU A 104 7.74 -10.69 3.68
C LEU A 104 9.25 -10.98 3.66
N PRO A 105 9.88 -11.08 2.48
CA PRO A 105 11.33 -11.15 2.41
C PRO A 105 11.98 -9.84 2.89
N PRO A 106 13.24 -9.86 3.34
CA PRO A 106 13.98 -8.65 3.74
C PRO A 106 14.02 -7.52 2.70
N SER A 107 13.88 -7.85 1.42
CA SER A 107 13.72 -6.90 0.31
C SER A 107 12.87 -7.51 -0.80
N SER A 108 12.28 -6.66 -1.65
CA SER A 108 11.64 -7.09 -2.90
C SER A 108 12.62 -7.12 -4.07
N GLU A 109 13.93 -7.11 -3.84
CA GLU A 109 14.91 -7.08 -4.93
C GLU A 109 14.79 -8.36 -5.76
N GLY A 110 14.65 -8.21 -7.08
CA GLY A 110 14.34 -9.33 -7.98
C GLY A 110 12.87 -9.79 -7.99
N MET A 111 12.00 -9.19 -7.16
CA MET A 111 10.57 -9.49 -7.07
C MET A 111 9.75 -8.30 -7.58
N VAL A 112 8.86 -8.53 -8.55
CA VAL A 112 7.85 -7.53 -8.96
C VAL A 112 6.51 -7.97 -8.41
N TYR A 113 6.04 -7.29 -7.37
CA TYR A 113 4.70 -7.49 -6.86
C TYR A 113 3.73 -6.59 -7.62
N SER A 114 2.55 -7.14 -7.93
CA SER A 114 1.42 -6.38 -8.46
C SER A 114 0.41 -6.18 -7.35
N SER A 115 0.13 -4.93 -6.98
CA SER A 115 -1.01 -4.53 -6.14
C SER A 115 -2.18 -4.09 -7.00
#